data_AF-A0A7J4QDN3-F1
#
_entry.id   AF-A0A7J4QDN3-F1
#
_cell.length_a   1.000
_cell.length_b   1.000
_cell.length_c   1.000
_cell.angle_alpha   90.00
_cell.angle_beta   90.00
_cell.angle_gamma   90.00
#
_symmetry.space_group_name_H-M   'P 1'
#
loop_
_entity.id
_entity.type
_entity.pdbx_description
1 polymer ?
#
loop_
_entity_poly.entity_id
_entity_poly.type
_entity_poly.pdbx_seq_one_letter_code
_entity_poly.pdbx_strand_id
1 'polypeptide(L)'
;DLNLTWVVTADTTTDMNGGSATAGEEIRTSWGLSSGNVTALGDTSSGDAEAMEVKWTPAGRFSAAFLGTKDEDHRTAYGIVIRNPDSNSGSDKVVLNVPSDQVFANIVVKGASAKVTSGSTSYVPTKVSPVSMAASAVSTPTSYNLIVVGGPCANPLAESLFSKTCDGWDLKEGEALVKLVENGEKVAMLVAGTTATDTQRAGKAVAASEKYAFAGTEVLVKGTTMADITVEAPSVAAPAAAEEATA
;
A
#
# COMPACT_ATOMS: atom_id res chain seq x y z
N ASP A 1 18.84 -14.45 -4.65
CA ASP A 1 19.46 -13.12 -4.63
C ASP A 1 18.45 -12.06 -4.21
N LEU A 2 18.49 -11.64 -2.95
CA LEU A 2 17.68 -10.51 -2.49
C LEU A 2 18.42 -9.22 -2.86
N ASN A 3 18.12 -8.68 -4.04
CA ASN A 3 18.58 -7.36 -4.44
C ASN A 3 17.71 -6.29 -3.75
N LEU A 4 18.08 -5.92 -2.53
CA LEU A 4 17.53 -4.78 -1.81
C LEU A 4 18.12 -3.49 -2.40
N THR A 5 17.43 -2.89 -3.36
CA THR A 5 17.76 -1.55 -3.83
C THR A 5 17.00 -0.53 -2.98
N TRP A 6 17.73 0.14 -2.09
CA TRP A 6 17.21 1.25 -1.31
C TRP A 6 17.27 2.51 -2.19
N VAL A 7 16.15 2.88 -2.79
CA VAL A 7 16.03 4.19 -3.45
C VAL A 7 15.55 5.17 -2.39
N VAL A 8 16.50 5.75 -1.65
CA VAL A 8 16.21 6.88 -0.77
C VAL A 8 16.40 8.14 -1.60
N THR A 9 15.30 8.68 -2.13
CA THR A 9 15.33 9.94 -2.87
C THR A 9 15.16 11.07 -1.88
N ALA A 10 16.27 11.73 -1.55
CA ALA A 10 16.28 13.02 -0.89
C ALA A 10 15.61 14.07 -1.82
N ASP A 11 14.83 15.00 -1.27
CA ASP A 11 14.27 16.12 -2.07
C ASP A 11 15.41 17.01 -2.60
N THR A 12 16.48 17.13 -1.82
CA THR A 12 17.77 17.71 -2.21
C THR A 12 18.93 16.83 -1.78
N THR A 13 20.07 16.89 -2.49
CA THR A 13 21.31 16.18 -2.08
C THR A 13 21.81 16.60 -0.70
N THR A 14 21.35 17.73 -0.17
CA THR A 14 21.60 18.23 1.20
C THR A 14 20.73 17.58 2.28
N ASP A 15 19.56 16.99 1.95
CA ASP A 15 18.67 16.37 2.95
C ASP A 15 19.17 14.99 3.41
N MET A 16 19.97 14.33 2.57
CA MET A 16 20.64 13.07 2.92
C MET A 16 22.14 13.23 3.16
N ASN A 17 22.69 14.38 2.79
CA ASN A 17 24.09 14.69 2.95
C ASN A 17 24.22 16.02 3.69
N GLY A 18 24.04 15.97 5.01
CA GLY A 18 24.88 16.81 5.84
C GLY A 18 26.31 16.34 5.58
N GLY A 19 27.00 16.96 4.62
CA GLY A 19 28.28 16.56 3.99
C GLY A 19 29.50 16.49 4.92
N SER A 20 29.29 16.13 6.18
CA SER A 20 30.28 15.78 7.17
C SER A 20 29.62 14.77 8.12
N ALA A 21 30.33 13.72 8.52
CA ALA A 21 29.95 12.79 9.60
C ALA A 21 29.71 13.47 10.97
N THR A 22 29.54 14.79 10.99
CA THR A 22 29.34 15.66 12.14
C THR A 22 27.99 16.39 12.12
N ALA A 23 27.23 16.38 11.01
CA ALA A 23 26.04 17.24 10.86
C ALA A 23 24.71 16.63 11.34
N GLY A 24 24.67 15.33 11.67
CA GLY A 24 23.44 14.67 12.12
C GLY A 24 23.71 13.49 13.04
N GLU A 25 22.68 13.03 13.75
CA GLU A 25 22.73 11.76 14.46
C GLU A 25 22.41 10.59 13.54
N GLU A 26 22.98 9.44 13.83
CA GLU A 26 22.81 8.25 13.02
C GLU A 26 22.45 7.05 13.91
N ILE A 27 21.39 6.33 13.53
CA ILE A 27 21.05 5.04 14.11
C ILE A 27 21.38 3.99 13.06
N ARG A 28 22.33 3.09 13.36
CA ARG A 28 22.73 1.98 12.49
C ARG A 28 22.24 0.67 13.06
N THR A 29 21.67 -0.15 12.19
CA THR A 29 21.31 -1.54 12.50
C THR A 29 22.15 -2.49 11.67
N SER A 30 22.68 -3.54 12.29
CA SER A 30 23.41 -4.61 11.60
C SER A 30 22.45 -5.78 11.31
N TRP A 31 22.53 -6.37 10.12
CA TRP A 31 21.66 -7.47 9.69
C TRP A 31 22.50 -8.63 9.14
N GLY A 32 22.25 -9.82 9.66
CA GLY A 32 22.88 -11.05 9.22
C GLY A 32 22.30 -11.51 7.89
N LEU A 33 23.18 -11.90 6.97
CA LEU A 33 22.80 -12.40 5.65
C LEU A 33 23.30 -13.84 5.45
N SER A 34 22.40 -14.74 5.03
CA SER A 34 22.77 -16.10 4.62
C SER A 34 22.15 -16.43 3.26
N SER A 35 22.97 -16.89 2.33
CA SER A 35 22.57 -17.17 0.94
C SER A 35 21.79 -16.02 0.29
N GLY A 36 22.16 -14.79 0.64
CA GLY A 36 21.51 -13.57 0.14
C GLY A 36 20.13 -13.29 0.74
N ASN A 37 19.74 -13.90 1.87
CA ASN A 37 18.53 -13.58 2.61
C ASN A 37 18.88 -12.98 3.97
N VAL A 38 18.05 -12.05 4.47
CA VAL A 38 18.14 -11.61 5.87
C VAL A 38 17.74 -12.76 6.78
N THR A 39 18.60 -13.11 7.73
CA THR A 39 18.37 -14.22 8.65
C THR A 39 18.15 -13.80 10.09
N ALA A 40 18.75 -12.69 10.50
CA ALA A 40 18.68 -12.16 11.85
C ALA A 40 19.07 -10.67 11.84
N LEU A 41 18.75 -9.97 12.93
CA LEU A 41 19.47 -8.78 13.32
C LEU A 41 20.81 -9.25 13.93
N GLY A 42 21.92 -8.57 13.61
CA GLY A 42 23.24 -8.99 14.08
C GLY A 42 23.85 -10.17 13.32
N ASP A 43 24.93 -10.72 13.87
CA ASP A 43 25.74 -11.78 13.25
C ASP A 43 25.18 -13.19 13.53
N THR A 44 24.44 -13.38 14.63
CA THR A 44 23.87 -14.66 15.04
C THR A 44 22.34 -14.61 15.11
N SER A 45 21.69 -15.71 14.73
CA SER A 45 20.23 -15.89 14.90
C SER A 45 19.90 -16.50 16.27
N SER A 46 20.64 -16.13 17.32
CA SER A 46 20.68 -16.85 18.60
C SER A 46 19.49 -16.56 19.50
N GLY A 47 18.71 -15.51 19.21
CA GLY A 47 17.65 -15.03 20.09
C GLY A 47 18.18 -14.18 21.25
N ASP A 48 19.50 -14.01 21.33
CA ASP A 48 20.17 -13.15 22.30
C ASP A 48 20.58 -11.85 21.60
N ALA A 49 20.48 -10.73 22.32
CA ALA A 49 20.94 -9.46 21.79
C ALA A 49 22.47 -9.40 21.68
N GLU A 50 22.94 -8.74 20.63
CA GLU A 50 24.34 -8.48 20.38
C GLU A 50 24.62 -6.98 20.43
N ALA A 51 25.75 -6.60 21.03
CA ALA A 51 26.10 -5.19 21.20
C ALA A 51 26.14 -4.40 19.87
N MET A 52 26.43 -5.09 18.77
CA MET A 52 26.60 -4.50 17.44
C MET A 52 25.31 -4.40 16.62
N GLU A 53 24.20 -4.98 17.08
CA GLU A 53 22.91 -4.99 16.40
C GLU A 53 22.35 -3.58 16.23
N VAL A 54 22.42 -2.77 17.29
CA VAL A 54 21.94 -1.39 17.30
C VAL A 54 23.07 -0.46 17.75
N LYS A 55 23.38 0.52 16.91
CA LYS A 55 24.43 1.52 17.13
C LYS A 55 23.84 2.91 16.99
N TRP A 56 24.25 3.82 17.86
CA TRP A 56 23.91 5.23 17.75
C TRP A 56 25.17 6.08 17.71
N THR A 57 25.32 6.92 16.69
CA THR A 57 26.38 7.91 16.59
C THR A 57 25.77 9.30 16.73
N PRO A 58 25.99 10.01 17.84
CA PRO A 58 25.52 11.39 17.98
C PRO A 58 26.22 12.32 16.99
N ALA A 59 25.53 13.41 16.64
CA ALA A 59 26.09 14.47 15.82
C ALA A 59 27.42 14.98 16.38
N GLY A 60 28.42 15.14 15.51
CA GLY A 60 29.75 15.64 15.88
C GLY A 60 30.62 14.65 16.66
N ARG A 61 30.33 13.34 16.63
CA ARG A 61 31.17 12.30 17.24
C ARG A 61 31.60 11.26 16.20
N PHE A 62 32.80 10.72 16.39
CA PHE A 62 33.39 9.70 15.51
C PHE A 62 33.16 8.25 16.00
N SER A 63 32.67 8.08 17.23
CA SER A 63 32.45 6.78 17.86
C SER A 63 30.97 6.51 18.08
N ALA A 64 30.50 5.36 17.63
CA ALA A 64 29.16 4.87 17.92
C ALA A 64 29.07 4.35 19.36
N ALA A 65 27.94 4.60 20.02
CA ALA A 65 27.51 3.87 21.21
C ALA A 65 26.85 2.56 20.77
N PHE A 66 27.28 1.46 21.39
CA PHE A 66 26.67 0.14 21.24
C PHE A 66 25.45 0.05 22.16
N LEU A 67 24.27 -0.02 21.54
CA LEU A 67 23.00 -0.03 22.25
C LEU A 67 22.36 -1.42 22.28
N GLY A 68 22.79 -2.36 21.43
CA GLY A 68 22.08 -3.64 21.26
C GLY A 68 21.79 -4.40 22.56
N THR A 69 22.72 -4.44 23.51
CA THR A 69 22.57 -5.16 24.79
C THR A 69 22.10 -4.27 25.95
N LYS A 70 21.46 -3.13 25.66
CA LYS A 70 20.93 -2.23 26.69
C LYS A 70 19.49 -2.58 27.01
N ASP A 71 19.18 -2.77 28.29
CA ASP A 71 17.85 -3.18 28.76
C ASP A 71 16.94 -1.98 29.07
N GLU A 72 17.47 -0.76 29.00
CA GLU A 72 16.72 0.48 29.13
C GLU A 72 16.36 1.14 27.78
N ASP A 73 15.35 2.01 27.83
CA ASP A 73 15.03 2.89 26.71
C ASP A 73 16.09 3.99 26.56
N HIS A 74 16.59 4.20 25.34
CA HIS A 74 17.53 5.27 25.04
C HIS A 74 16.89 6.35 24.19
N ARG A 75 17.06 7.61 24.60
CA ARG A 75 16.58 8.76 23.84
C ARG A 75 17.76 9.46 23.16
N THR A 76 17.60 9.72 21.86
CA THR A 76 18.55 10.47 21.06
C THR A 76 18.42 11.98 21.27
N ALA A 77 19.32 12.78 20.69
CA ALA A 77 19.31 14.23 20.89
C ALA A 77 18.07 14.90 20.24
N TYR A 78 17.54 14.28 19.18
CA TYR A 78 16.34 14.75 18.47
C TYR A 78 15.05 14.09 18.98
N GLY A 79 15.11 13.41 20.12
CA GLY A 79 13.93 12.88 20.81
C GLY A 79 13.43 11.53 20.30
N ILE A 80 14.13 10.88 19.38
CA ILE A 80 13.84 9.50 18.98
C ILE A 80 14.12 8.60 20.19
N VAL A 81 13.17 7.74 20.54
CA VAL A 81 13.37 6.74 21.61
C VAL A 81 13.58 5.37 20.98
N ILE A 82 14.73 4.78 21.26
CA ILE A 82 15.07 3.39 20.96
C ILE A 82 14.62 2.56 22.15
N ARG A 83 13.57 1.75 21.98
CA ARG A 83 12.94 1.03 23.08
C ARG A 83 13.68 -0.26 23.39
N ASN A 84 14.03 -0.46 24.66
CA ASN A 84 14.67 -1.64 25.23
C ASN A 84 15.39 -2.49 24.17
N PRO A 85 16.56 -2.02 23.67
CA PRO A 85 17.29 -2.71 22.62
C PRO A 85 17.51 -4.18 22.90
N ASP A 86 17.93 -4.57 24.11
CA ASP A 86 18.26 -5.95 24.48
C ASP A 86 17.09 -6.92 24.21
N SER A 87 15.92 -6.64 24.77
CA SER A 87 14.77 -7.51 24.57
C SER A 87 14.25 -7.53 23.12
N ASN A 88 14.31 -6.39 22.42
CA ASN A 88 13.78 -6.29 21.07
C ASN A 88 14.75 -6.90 20.05
N SER A 89 16.05 -6.65 20.20
CA SER A 89 17.07 -7.07 19.25
C SER A 89 17.35 -8.56 19.37
N GLY A 90 17.29 -9.15 20.58
CA GLY A 90 17.21 -10.60 20.77
C GLY A 90 15.95 -11.23 20.15
N SER A 91 14.93 -10.43 19.80
CA SER A 91 13.77 -10.86 19.01
C SER A 91 13.84 -10.41 17.55
N ASP A 92 15.05 -10.15 17.02
CA ASP A 92 15.31 -9.67 15.66
C ASP A 92 14.55 -8.38 15.28
N LYS A 93 14.36 -7.48 16.25
CA LYS A 93 13.53 -6.29 16.10
C LYS A 93 14.22 -5.04 16.63
N VAL A 94 13.99 -3.92 15.95
CA VAL A 94 14.32 -2.59 16.46
C VAL A 94 13.04 -1.76 16.55
N VAL A 95 12.78 -1.18 17.73
CA VAL A 95 11.60 -0.34 17.97
C VAL A 95 12.02 1.10 18.17
N LEU A 96 11.58 1.96 17.26
CA LEU A 96 11.84 3.40 17.27
C LEU A 96 10.53 4.15 17.50
N ASN A 97 10.48 4.96 18.55
CA ASN A 97 9.45 5.99 18.69
C ASN A 97 10.03 7.31 18.15
N VAL A 98 9.63 7.67 16.95
CA VAL A 98 10.00 8.96 16.33
C VAL A 98 8.94 9.99 16.68
N PRO A 99 9.31 11.18 17.18
CA PRO A 99 8.35 12.26 17.43
C PRO A 99 7.58 12.61 16.15
N SER A 100 6.26 12.77 16.24
CA SER A 100 5.39 12.95 15.07
C SER A 100 5.69 14.22 14.27
N ASP A 101 6.23 15.24 14.93
CA ASP A 101 6.71 16.49 14.35
C ASP A 101 8.05 16.34 13.59
N GLN A 102 8.76 15.22 13.79
CA GLN A 102 10.02 14.87 13.12
C GLN A 102 9.82 13.84 12.00
N VAL A 103 8.60 13.32 11.79
CA VAL A 103 8.30 12.35 10.72
C VAL A 103 7.98 13.12 9.44
N PHE A 104 8.99 13.28 8.58
CA PHE A 104 8.85 13.95 7.28
C PHE A 104 8.69 12.99 6.09
N ALA A 105 8.90 11.68 6.30
CA ALA A 105 8.85 10.68 5.24
C ALA A 105 8.28 9.35 5.75
N ASN A 106 7.61 8.63 4.84
CA ASN A 106 7.19 7.24 5.05
C ASN A 106 8.26 6.29 4.49
N ILE A 107 8.88 5.49 5.35
CA ILE A 107 9.88 4.50 4.93
C ILE A 107 9.20 3.13 4.82
N VAL A 108 9.27 2.51 3.63
CA VAL A 108 8.74 1.17 3.39
C VAL A 108 9.86 0.28 2.83
N VAL A 109 10.24 -0.75 3.59
CA VAL A 109 11.21 -1.77 3.15
C VAL A 109 10.43 -2.97 2.62
N LYS A 110 10.76 -3.42 1.40
CA LYS A 110 9.99 -4.44 0.69
C LYS A 110 10.89 -5.39 -0.10
N GLY A 111 10.44 -6.63 -0.28
CA GLY A 111 11.06 -7.57 -1.22
C GLY A 111 10.80 -7.17 -2.68
N ALA A 112 11.63 -7.64 -3.61
CA ALA A 112 11.62 -7.24 -5.02
C ALA A 112 10.26 -7.38 -5.74
N SER A 113 9.38 -8.26 -5.26
CA SER A 113 8.04 -8.51 -5.82
C SER A 113 6.92 -7.63 -5.23
N ALA A 114 7.17 -6.92 -4.12
CA ALA A 114 6.15 -6.11 -3.47
C ALA A 114 5.98 -4.75 -4.16
N LYS A 115 4.74 -4.32 -4.41
CA LYS A 115 4.41 -2.96 -4.87
C LYS A 115 3.93 -2.13 -3.68
N VAL A 116 4.39 -0.88 -3.59
CA VAL A 116 3.90 0.07 -2.59
C VAL A 116 2.81 0.90 -3.26
N THR A 117 1.58 0.70 -2.84
CA THR A 117 0.49 1.62 -3.16
C THR A 117 0.49 2.66 -2.05
N SER A 118 0.66 3.94 -2.41
CA SER A 118 0.53 5.08 -1.50
C SER A 118 -0.74 4.95 -0.64
N GLY A 119 -0.64 5.13 0.70
CA GLY A 119 -1.81 5.23 1.58
C GLY A 119 -1.82 4.45 2.90
N SER A 120 -0.73 3.82 3.34
CA SER A 120 -0.74 3.03 4.59
C SER A 120 -0.49 3.89 5.84
N THR A 121 -1.52 4.57 6.34
CA THR A 121 -1.71 4.60 7.80
C THR A 121 -2.04 3.17 8.24
N SER A 122 -1.48 2.73 9.38
CA SER A 122 -1.89 1.46 9.99
C SER A 122 -3.36 1.58 10.38
N TYR A 123 -4.26 1.20 9.49
CA TYR A 123 -5.66 0.99 9.82
C TYR A 123 -5.71 -0.39 10.47
N VAL A 124 -6.11 -0.45 11.74
CA VAL A 124 -6.90 -1.61 12.17
C VAL A 124 -8.20 -1.47 11.36
N PRO A 125 -8.49 -2.33 10.37
CA PRO A 125 -9.75 -2.25 9.66
C PRO A 125 -10.85 -2.44 10.68
N THR A 126 -11.47 -1.33 11.10
CA THR A 126 -12.66 -1.39 11.93
C THR A 126 -13.70 -2.07 11.07
N LYS A 127 -14.26 -3.18 11.56
CA LYS A 127 -15.30 -3.91 10.86
C LYS A 127 -16.48 -2.96 10.65
N VAL A 128 -16.62 -2.44 9.44
CA VAL A 128 -17.77 -1.64 9.05
C VAL A 128 -18.92 -2.60 8.78
N SER A 129 -20.07 -2.35 9.41
CA SER A 129 -21.31 -3.07 9.06
C SER A 129 -21.94 -2.33 7.87
N PRO A 130 -21.97 -2.91 6.66
CA PRO A 130 -22.56 -2.24 5.52
C PRO A 130 -24.07 -2.10 5.72
N VAL A 131 -24.64 -1.00 5.25
CA VAL A 131 -26.09 -0.79 5.17
C VAL A 131 -26.48 -0.90 3.71
N SER A 132 -27.36 -1.86 3.39
CA SER A 132 -27.92 -1.99 2.05
C SER A 132 -29.12 -1.06 1.91
N MET A 133 -29.09 -0.19 0.90
CA MET A 133 -30.15 0.76 0.63
C MET A 133 -30.44 0.80 -0.87
N ALA A 134 -31.69 1.11 -1.23
CA ALA A 134 -32.02 1.47 -2.60
C ALA A 134 -31.37 2.81 -2.96
N ALA A 135 -31.01 2.98 -4.24
CA ALA A 135 -30.41 4.21 -4.75
C ALA A 135 -31.24 5.46 -4.40
N SER A 136 -32.57 5.36 -4.49
CA SER A 136 -33.51 6.43 -4.16
C SER A 136 -33.54 6.83 -2.68
N ALA A 137 -33.03 5.98 -1.79
CA ALA A 137 -32.96 6.25 -0.36
C ALA A 137 -31.64 6.93 0.04
N VAL A 138 -30.70 7.13 -0.90
CA VAL A 138 -29.44 7.83 -0.68
C VAL A 138 -29.56 9.26 -1.17
N SER A 139 -29.88 10.18 -0.25
CA SER A 139 -30.07 11.60 -0.58
C SER A 139 -28.75 12.33 -0.91
N THR A 140 -27.64 11.90 -0.32
CA THR A 140 -26.34 12.57 -0.45
C THR A 140 -25.24 11.52 -0.65
N PRO A 141 -25.04 11.03 -1.88
CA PRO A 141 -24.09 9.95 -2.17
C PRO A 141 -22.66 10.25 -1.73
N THR A 142 -22.23 11.51 -1.80
CA THR A 142 -20.87 11.96 -1.42
C THR A 142 -20.58 11.87 0.07
N SER A 143 -21.59 11.70 0.93
CA SER A 143 -21.40 11.56 2.38
C SER A 143 -20.91 10.17 2.80
N TYR A 144 -20.85 9.20 1.88
CA TYR A 144 -20.59 7.80 2.20
C TYR A 144 -19.49 7.19 1.33
N ASN A 145 -18.81 6.18 1.88
CA ASN A 145 -18.14 5.19 1.05
C ASN A 145 -19.22 4.27 0.47
N LEU A 146 -19.25 4.11 -0.84
CA LEU A 146 -20.35 3.43 -1.53
C LEU A 146 -19.87 2.19 -2.29
N ILE A 147 -20.69 1.15 -2.27
CA ILE A 147 -20.64 0.06 -3.24
C ILE A 147 -21.95 0.12 -4.03
N VAL A 148 -21.85 0.60 -5.27
CA VAL A 148 -22.97 0.74 -6.19
C VAL A 148 -23.09 -0.57 -6.97
N VAL A 149 -24.10 -1.37 -6.64
CA VAL A 149 -24.37 -2.63 -7.31
C VAL A 149 -25.39 -2.41 -8.42
N GLY A 150 -25.08 -2.92 -9.62
CA GLY A 150 -25.89 -2.78 -10.84
C GLY A 150 -25.42 -1.63 -11.74
N GLY A 151 -25.57 -1.83 -13.05
CA GLY A 151 -25.25 -0.83 -14.06
C GLY A 151 -26.25 0.32 -14.11
N PRO A 152 -26.00 1.35 -14.94
CA PRO A 152 -26.81 2.57 -15.01
C PRO A 152 -28.29 2.33 -15.36
N CYS A 153 -28.61 1.26 -16.09
CA CYS A 153 -30.00 0.89 -16.37
C CYS A 153 -30.78 0.41 -15.12
N ALA A 154 -30.08 -0.13 -14.12
CA ALA A 154 -30.68 -0.71 -12.92
C ALA A 154 -30.48 0.16 -11.68
N ASN A 155 -29.43 0.99 -11.67
CA ASN A 155 -29.06 1.83 -10.54
C ASN A 155 -28.67 3.24 -11.03
N PRO A 156 -29.51 4.27 -10.79
CA PRO A 156 -29.23 5.62 -11.28
C PRO A 156 -27.98 6.26 -10.65
N LEU A 157 -27.48 5.76 -9.51
CA LEU A 157 -26.22 6.22 -8.93
C LEU A 157 -25.00 5.77 -9.77
N ALA A 158 -25.13 4.71 -10.56
CA ALA A 158 -24.05 4.29 -11.45
C ALA A 158 -23.79 5.35 -12.53
N GLU A 159 -24.85 5.99 -13.04
CA GLU A 159 -24.71 7.04 -14.04
C GLU A 159 -24.12 8.33 -13.47
N SER A 160 -24.63 8.78 -12.32
CA SER A 160 -24.18 10.04 -11.72
C SER A 160 -22.75 9.99 -11.18
N LEU A 161 -22.26 8.83 -10.73
CA LEU A 161 -20.94 8.70 -10.11
C LEU A 161 -19.85 8.18 -11.06
N PHE A 162 -20.22 7.39 -12.07
CA PHE A 162 -19.23 6.69 -12.92
C PHE A 162 -19.26 7.13 -14.39
N SER A 163 -20.08 8.12 -14.73
CA SER A 163 -20.21 8.65 -16.10
C SER A 163 -20.52 7.56 -17.14
N LYS A 164 -21.32 6.56 -16.75
CA LYS A 164 -21.80 5.48 -17.60
C LYS A 164 -23.31 5.63 -17.77
N THR A 165 -23.79 5.73 -19.00
CA THR A 165 -25.24 5.78 -19.27
C THR A 165 -25.76 4.38 -19.62
N CYS A 166 -27.07 4.18 -19.53
CA CYS A 166 -27.67 2.89 -19.92
C CYS A 166 -27.37 2.55 -21.39
N ASP A 167 -27.48 3.54 -22.28
CA ASP A 167 -27.19 3.37 -23.71
C ASP A 167 -25.69 3.30 -24.02
N GLY A 168 -24.83 3.81 -23.13
CA GLY A 168 -23.39 3.81 -23.23
C GLY A 168 -22.71 2.61 -22.60
N TRP A 169 -23.46 1.55 -22.29
CA TRP A 169 -22.92 0.31 -21.74
C TRP A 169 -22.31 -0.56 -22.85
N ASP A 170 -20.98 -0.58 -22.91
CA ASP A 170 -20.18 -1.15 -23.97
C ASP A 170 -19.78 -2.63 -23.74
N LEU A 171 -20.14 -3.19 -22.60
CA LEU A 171 -19.82 -4.57 -22.23
C LEU A 171 -20.85 -5.56 -22.77
N LYS A 172 -20.39 -6.78 -23.04
CA LYS A 172 -21.21 -7.87 -23.56
C LYS A 172 -21.70 -8.78 -22.45
N GLU A 173 -22.64 -9.66 -22.77
CA GLU A 173 -23.01 -10.74 -21.87
C GLU A 173 -21.77 -11.58 -21.53
N GLY A 174 -21.66 -11.96 -20.26
CA GLY A 174 -20.46 -12.63 -19.75
C GLY A 174 -19.41 -11.67 -19.19
N GLU A 175 -19.59 -10.36 -19.38
CA GLU A 175 -18.68 -9.31 -18.90
C GLU A 175 -19.32 -8.42 -17.84
N ALA A 176 -18.50 -7.97 -16.90
CA ALA A 176 -18.87 -7.01 -15.88
C ALA A 176 -17.72 -6.06 -15.57
N LEU A 177 -18.07 -4.87 -15.11
CA LEU A 177 -17.16 -3.81 -14.72
C LEU A 177 -17.10 -3.72 -13.19
N VAL A 178 -15.88 -3.70 -12.67
CA VAL A 178 -15.62 -3.20 -11.31
C VAL A 178 -14.74 -1.98 -11.41
N LYS A 179 -15.23 -0.84 -10.89
CA LYS A 179 -14.55 0.45 -11.02
C LYS A 179 -14.57 1.22 -9.71
N LEU A 180 -13.45 1.84 -9.36
CA LEU A 180 -13.31 2.74 -8.23
C LEU A 180 -13.21 4.18 -8.73
N VAL A 181 -13.94 5.08 -8.08
CA VAL A 181 -13.88 6.52 -8.31
C VAL A 181 -13.83 7.26 -6.99
N GLU A 182 -13.27 8.47 -7.04
CA GLU A 182 -13.36 9.42 -5.94
C GLU A 182 -14.81 9.92 -5.80
N ASN A 183 -15.24 10.11 -4.55
CA ASN A 183 -16.58 10.53 -4.18
C ASN A 183 -16.47 11.64 -3.11
N GLY A 184 -15.81 12.74 -3.46
CA GLY A 184 -15.35 13.75 -2.49
C GLY A 184 -14.16 13.21 -1.69
N GLU A 185 -14.23 13.29 -0.35
CA GLU A 185 -13.23 12.67 0.55
C GLU A 185 -13.45 11.15 0.76
N LYS A 186 -14.44 10.57 0.06
CA LYS A 186 -14.83 9.16 0.15
C LYS A 186 -14.53 8.44 -1.17
N VAL A 187 -14.73 7.13 -1.17
CA VAL A 187 -14.56 6.28 -2.36
C VAL A 187 -15.87 5.61 -2.72
N ALA A 188 -16.17 5.52 -4.02
CA ALA A 188 -17.28 4.75 -4.53
C ALA A 188 -16.78 3.63 -5.46
N MET A 189 -17.32 2.43 -5.30
CA MET A 189 -17.03 1.28 -6.14
C MET A 189 -18.28 0.87 -6.92
N LEU A 190 -18.19 0.82 -8.25
CA LEU A 190 -19.20 0.22 -9.12
C LEU A 190 -18.96 -1.28 -9.22
N VAL A 191 -20.03 -2.06 -9.12
CA VAL A 191 -20.06 -3.50 -9.39
C VAL A 191 -21.24 -3.77 -10.31
N ALA A 192 -20.98 -3.83 -11.61
CA ALA A 192 -22.05 -3.83 -12.61
C ALA A 192 -21.74 -4.79 -13.76
N GLY A 193 -22.62 -5.75 -13.99
CA GLY A 193 -22.58 -6.64 -15.13
C GLY A 193 -23.63 -6.30 -16.19
N THR A 194 -23.41 -6.79 -17.41
CA THR A 194 -24.37 -6.64 -18.52
C THR A 194 -25.68 -7.37 -18.23
N THR A 195 -25.61 -8.53 -17.56
CA THR A 195 -26.77 -9.25 -17.04
C THR A 195 -26.79 -9.31 -15.51
N ALA A 196 -27.92 -9.77 -14.95
CA ALA A 196 -28.03 -10.04 -13.51
C ALA A 196 -26.99 -11.08 -13.04
N THR A 197 -26.77 -12.14 -13.84
CA THR A 197 -25.76 -13.16 -13.57
C THR A 197 -24.35 -12.58 -13.59
N ASP A 198 -24.07 -11.69 -14.54
CA ASP A 198 -22.76 -11.01 -14.64
C ASP A 198 -22.50 -10.13 -13.43
N THR A 199 -23.51 -9.40 -12.96
CA THR A 199 -23.43 -8.56 -11.76
C THR A 199 -23.17 -9.42 -10.50
N GLN A 200 -23.82 -10.57 -10.39
CA GLN A 200 -23.57 -11.51 -9.28
C GLN A 200 -22.14 -12.09 -9.33
N ARG A 201 -21.61 -12.40 -10.53
CA ARG A 201 -20.22 -12.86 -10.68
C ARG A 201 -19.24 -11.78 -10.25
N ALA A 202 -19.45 -10.54 -10.68
CA ALA A 202 -18.64 -9.40 -10.25
C ALA A 202 -18.68 -9.21 -8.72
N GLY A 203 -19.87 -9.26 -8.12
CA GLY A 203 -20.03 -9.20 -6.67
C GLY A 203 -19.30 -10.32 -5.93
N LYS A 204 -19.35 -11.55 -6.46
CA LYS A 204 -18.62 -12.69 -5.91
C LYS A 204 -17.10 -12.52 -6.04
N ALA A 205 -16.61 -11.98 -7.16
CA ALA A 205 -15.19 -11.69 -7.35
C ALA A 205 -14.71 -10.65 -6.32
N VAL A 206 -15.47 -9.58 -6.13
CA VAL A 206 -15.17 -8.53 -5.13
C VAL A 206 -15.20 -9.08 -3.71
N ALA A 207 -16.19 -9.90 -3.37
CA ALA A 207 -16.29 -10.52 -2.05
C ALA A 207 -15.15 -11.50 -1.75
N ALA A 208 -14.57 -12.11 -2.79
CA ALA A 208 -13.42 -12.99 -2.72
C ALA A 208 -12.15 -12.31 -3.26
N SER A 209 -11.96 -11.03 -2.96
CA SER A 209 -10.85 -10.21 -3.49
C SER A 209 -9.47 -10.80 -3.24
N GLU A 210 -9.28 -11.59 -2.18
CA GLU A 210 -8.01 -12.29 -1.89
C GLU A 210 -7.67 -13.37 -2.93
N LYS A 211 -8.67 -13.90 -3.65
CA LYS A 211 -8.50 -14.93 -4.68
C LYS A 211 -8.17 -14.33 -6.05
N TYR A 212 -8.49 -13.07 -6.29
CA TYR A 212 -8.43 -12.44 -7.61
C TYR A 212 -7.51 -11.23 -7.60
N ALA A 213 -6.73 -11.06 -8.67
CA ALA A 213 -5.83 -9.91 -8.80
C ALA A 213 -6.61 -8.68 -9.29
N PHE A 214 -7.13 -7.88 -8.35
CA PHE A 214 -7.62 -6.53 -8.65
C PHE A 214 -6.43 -5.57 -8.74
N ALA A 215 -6.29 -4.87 -9.87
CA ALA A 215 -5.21 -3.91 -10.08
C ALA A 215 -5.74 -2.67 -10.82
N GLY A 216 -5.27 -1.49 -10.41
CA GLY A 216 -5.74 -0.21 -10.95
C GLY A 216 -7.09 0.23 -10.36
N THR A 217 -7.73 1.20 -11.00
CA THR A 217 -9.03 1.75 -10.61
C THR A 217 -10.20 1.13 -11.37
N GLU A 218 -9.94 0.23 -12.31
CA GLU A 218 -10.94 -0.36 -13.18
C GLU A 218 -10.47 -1.76 -13.59
N VAL A 219 -11.37 -2.75 -13.55
CA VAL A 219 -11.12 -4.12 -14.02
C VAL A 219 -12.36 -4.71 -14.70
N LEU A 220 -12.12 -5.64 -15.61
CA LEU A 220 -13.15 -6.47 -16.22
C LEU A 220 -13.23 -7.81 -15.51
N VAL A 221 -14.45 -8.20 -15.14
CA VAL A 221 -14.77 -9.53 -14.64
C VAL A 221 -15.46 -10.30 -15.76
N LYS A 222 -14.87 -11.43 -16.16
CA LYS A 222 -15.40 -12.28 -17.23
C LYS A 222 -15.78 -13.66 -16.71
N GLY A 223 -16.66 -14.33 -17.44
CA GLY A 223 -17.06 -15.71 -17.20
C GLY A 223 -18.47 -15.98 -17.70
N THR A 224 -18.85 -17.25 -17.73
CA THR A 224 -20.19 -17.69 -18.13
C THR A 224 -20.99 -18.26 -16.96
N THR A 225 -20.31 -18.68 -15.89
CA THR A 225 -20.85 -19.36 -14.71
C THR A 225 -20.23 -18.82 -13.40
N MET A 226 -20.74 -19.25 -12.26
CA MET A 226 -20.18 -18.86 -10.95
C MET A 226 -18.86 -19.56 -10.58
N ALA A 227 -18.34 -20.42 -11.46
CA ALA A 227 -17.13 -21.21 -11.25
C ALA A 227 -15.94 -20.75 -12.12
N ASP A 228 -16.19 -20.15 -13.28
CA ASP A 228 -15.21 -19.70 -14.28
C ASP A 228 -15.02 -18.18 -14.27
N ILE A 229 -14.93 -17.59 -13.07
CA ILE A 229 -14.71 -16.16 -12.91
C ILE A 229 -13.24 -15.82 -13.16
N THR A 230 -12.98 -14.89 -14.08
CA THR A 230 -11.66 -14.28 -14.30
C THR A 230 -11.72 -12.76 -14.07
N VAL A 231 -10.61 -12.20 -13.62
CA VAL A 231 -10.45 -10.75 -13.40
C VAL A 231 -9.22 -10.29 -14.15
N GLU A 232 -9.38 -9.29 -15.01
CA GLU A 232 -8.30 -8.74 -15.83
C GLU A 232 -8.38 -7.22 -15.93
N ALA A 233 -7.26 -6.58 -16.24
CA ALA A 233 -7.25 -5.16 -16.52
C ALA A 233 -8.07 -4.86 -17.80
N PRO A 234 -8.75 -3.70 -17.89
CA PRO A 234 -9.43 -3.29 -19.10
C PRO A 234 -8.40 -3.24 -20.24
N SER A 235 -8.75 -3.80 -21.39
CA SER A 235 -7.90 -3.73 -22.57
C SER A 235 -7.74 -2.27 -22.98
N VAL A 236 -6.62 -1.65 -22.63
CA VAL A 236 -6.27 -0.31 -23.11
C VAL A 236 -6.07 -0.45 -24.63
N ALA A 237 -6.89 0.23 -25.42
CA ALA A 237 -6.62 0.36 -26.85
C ALA A 237 -5.21 0.95 -26.99
N ALA A 238 -4.32 0.26 -27.70
CA ALA A 238 -2.98 0.76 -27.98
C ALA A 238 -3.10 2.18 -28.57
N PRO A 239 -2.36 3.19 -28.04
CA PRO A 239 -2.38 4.51 -28.64
C PRO A 239 -1.96 4.38 -30.10
N ALA A 240 -2.78 4.93 -31.00
CA ALA A 240 -2.48 4.99 -32.42
C ALA A 240 -1.11 5.64 -32.61
N ALA A 241 -0.19 4.91 -33.26
CA ALA A 241 1.12 5.43 -33.60
C ALA A 241 0.95 6.72 -34.40
N ALA A 242 1.47 7.83 -33.87
CA ALA A 242 1.53 9.09 -34.59
C ALA A 242 2.43 8.91 -35.82
N GLU A 243 1.84 9.09 -36.99
CA GLU A 243 2.53 9.14 -38.27
C GLU A 243 3.38 10.43 -38.29
N GLU A 244 4.71 10.29 -38.19
CA GLU A 244 5.63 11.40 -38.38
C GLU A 244 5.57 11.86 -39.85
N ALA A 245 4.90 12.97 -40.08
CA ALA A 245 4.99 13.70 -41.33
C ALA A 245 6.37 14.38 -41.42
N THR A 246 7.26 13.81 -42.21
CA THR A 246 8.48 14.48 -42.68
C THR A 246 8.08 15.58 -43.67
N ALA A 247 8.44 16.83 -43.33
CA ALA A 247 8.53 17.95 -44.26
C ALA A 247 9.96 18.08 -44.79
#